data_AF-A0A0R3XBD8-F1
#
_entry.id   AF-A0A0R3XBD8-F1
#
_cell.length_a   1.000
_cell.length_b   1.000
_cell.length_c   1.000
_cell.angle_alpha   90.00
_cell.angle_beta   90.00
_cell.angle_gamma   90.00
#
_symmetry.space_group_name_H-M   'P 1'
#
loop_
_entity.id
_entity.type
_entity.pdbx_description
1 polymer ?
#
loop_
_entity_poly.entity_id
_entity_poly.type
_entity_poly.pdbx_seq_one_letter_code
_entity_poly.pdbx_strand_id
1 'polypeptide(L)'
;MTATCAIHSSLQLFARLLGEWEGEGSMSLYTQTTYPCSENISIGHVGQPSFWYSSRAYSGGAFRHRDMGFMFFNQEAGQMELMASDNTGHVHILKGPARNEHGRIHIVLETELTEGHPLPKKPKMLRVRLWRRNR
;
A
#
# COMPACT_ATOMS: atom_id res chain seq x y z
N MET A 1 -1.81 -16.59 23.13
CA MET A 1 -2.39 -17.33 21.98
C MET A 1 -3.21 -16.35 21.16
N THR A 2 -2.67 -15.82 20.06
CA THR A 2 -3.49 -15.05 19.10
C THR A 2 -4.32 -16.05 18.32
N ALA A 3 -5.63 -16.00 18.45
CA ALA A 3 -6.52 -16.82 17.63
C ALA A 3 -6.28 -16.45 16.16
N THR A 4 -5.74 -17.39 15.38
CA THR A 4 -5.53 -17.21 13.94
C THR A 4 -6.89 -17.29 13.26
N CYS A 5 -7.51 -16.16 12.98
CA CYS A 5 -8.69 -16.11 12.11
C CYS A 5 -8.29 -16.50 10.68
N ALA A 6 -9.18 -17.16 9.94
CA ALA A 6 -8.93 -17.49 8.53
C ALA A 6 -8.90 -16.23 7.65
N ILE A 7 -8.13 -16.25 6.57
CA ILE A 7 -8.14 -15.19 5.55
C ILE A 7 -9.48 -15.26 4.79
N HIS A 8 -10.13 -14.11 4.61
CA HIS A 8 -11.35 -14.02 3.82
C HIS A 8 -11.13 -14.52 2.39
N SER A 9 -12.11 -15.23 1.81
CA SER A 9 -11.99 -15.90 0.51
C SER A 9 -11.55 -14.96 -0.62
N SER A 10 -12.12 -13.74 -0.66
CA SER A 10 -11.75 -12.71 -1.66
C SER A 10 -10.27 -12.34 -1.62
N LEU A 11 -9.57 -12.53 -0.49
CA LEU A 11 -8.19 -12.11 -0.31
C LEU A 11 -7.19 -13.26 -0.35
N GLN A 12 -7.65 -14.50 -0.46
CA GLN A 12 -6.76 -15.67 -0.50
C GLN A 12 -5.75 -15.59 -1.66
N LEU A 13 -6.17 -15.02 -2.80
CA LEU A 13 -5.29 -14.80 -3.95
C LEU A 13 -4.07 -13.92 -3.61
N PHE A 14 -4.18 -13.04 -2.61
CA PHE A 14 -3.14 -12.10 -2.19
C PHE A 14 -2.57 -12.41 -0.81
N ALA A 15 -2.86 -13.59 -0.23
CA ALA A 15 -2.39 -13.99 1.10
C ALA A 15 -0.87 -13.88 1.31
N ARG A 16 -0.08 -13.97 0.24
CA ARG A 16 1.37 -13.80 0.32
C ARG A 16 1.75 -12.39 0.80
N LEU A 17 0.96 -11.35 0.53
CA LEU A 17 1.27 -9.98 0.97
C LEU A 17 1.39 -9.85 2.49
N LEU A 18 0.78 -10.74 3.26
CA LEU A 18 0.82 -10.72 4.72
C LEU A 18 2.23 -10.84 5.27
N GLY A 19 2.50 -10.09 6.33
CA GLY A 19 3.77 -10.09 7.06
C GLY A 19 4.41 -8.72 7.14
N GLU A 20 5.66 -8.75 7.60
CA GLU A 20 6.53 -7.59 7.71
C GLU A 20 7.48 -7.53 6.52
N TRP A 21 7.70 -6.31 6.04
CA TRP A 21 8.52 -6.01 4.87
C TRP A 21 9.46 -4.87 5.21
N GLU A 22 10.71 -5.03 4.81
CA GLU A 22 11.73 -3.99 4.90
C GLU A 22 12.38 -3.88 3.52
N GLY A 23 12.61 -2.65 3.08
CA GLY A 23 13.21 -2.40 1.78
C GLY A 23 13.91 -1.06 1.69
N GLU A 24 14.81 -0.97 0.73
CA GLU A 24 15.45 0.26 0.31
C GLU A 24 14.89 0.68 -1.05
N GLY A 25 14.82 1.99 -1.26
CA GLY A 25 14.32 2.60 -2.47
C GLY A 25 14.95 3.96 -2.73
N SER A 26 14.42 4.64 -3.74
CA SER A 26 14.82 5.99 -4.06
C SER A 26 13.58 6.84 -4.33
N MET A 27 13.56 8.05 -3.78
CA MET A 27 12.49 9.02 -3.98
C MET A 27 13.00 10.20 -4.81
N SER A 28 12.20 10.67 -5.75
CA SER A 28 12.42 11.94 -6.47
C SER A 28 11.26 12.88 -6.17
N LEU A 29 11.57 14.13 -5.83
CA LEU A 29 10.60 15.19 -5.59
C LEU A 29 10.71 16.20 -6.72
N TYR A 30 9.80 16.13 -7.69
CA TYR A 30 9.61 17.08 -8.81
C TYR A 30 10.86 17.41 -9.68
N THR A 31 12.00 16.77 -9.41
CA THR A 31 13.32 17.00 -10.00
C THR A 31 13.91 15.67 -10.41
N GLN A 32 14.90 15.64 -11.30
CA GLN A 32 15.57 14.39 -11.69
C GLN A 32 16.47 13.81 -10.56
N THR A 33 16.69 14.57 -9.49
CA THR A 33 17.48 14.12 -8.35
C THR A 33 16.71 13.08 -7.52
N THR A 34 17.35 11.94 -7.29
CA THR A 34 16.83 10.90 -6.41
C THR A 34 17.57 10.89 -5.07
N TYR A 35 16.84 10.58 -4.01
CA TYR A 35 17.36 10.47 -2.65
C TYR A 35 17.10 9.06 -2.14
N PRO A 36 18.06 8.43 -1.44
CA PRO A 36 17.84 7.12 -0.84
C PRO A 36 16.73 7.21 0.23
N CYS A 37 15.85 6.23 0.22
CA CYS A 37 14.87 6.01 1.26
C CYS A 37 14.85 4.54 1.68
N SER A 38 14.40 4.27 2.89
CA SER A 38 14.03 2.93 3.32
C SER A 38 12.60 2.93 3.82
N GLU A 39 11.96 1.77 3.78
CA GLU A 39 10.55 1.64 4.10
C GLU A 39 10.28 0.34 4.84
N ASN A 40 9.51 0.43 5.92
CA ASN A 40 9.03 -0.70 6.69
C ASN A 40 7.51 -0.79 6.54
N ILE A 41 7.02 -1.88 5.95
CA ILE A 41 5.61 -2.11 5.69
C ILE A 41 5.12 -3.33 6.49
N SER A 42 4.00 -3.18 7.17
CA SER A 42 3.30 -4.24 7.87
C SER A 42 1.94 -4.48 7.20
N ILE A 43 1.62 -5.72 6.85
CA ILE A 43 0.33 -6.10 6.25
C ILE A 43 -0.27 -7.28 7.02
N GLY A 44 -1.53 -7.15 7.44
CA GLY A 44 -2.23 -8.19 8.17
C GLY A 44 -3.73 -8.22 7.91
N HIS A 45 -4.45 -9.09 8.63
CA HIS A 45 -5.90 -9.22 8.53
C HIS A 45 -6.53 -9.62 9.85
N VAL A 46 -7.85 -9.48 9.92
CA VAL A 46 -8.69 -9.96 11.04
C VAL A 46 -9.83 -10.86 10.56
N GLY A 47 -9.71 -11.39 9.34
CA GLY A 47 -10.68 -12.32 8.73
C GLY A 47 -11.85 -11.62 8.02
N GLN A 48 -11.91 -10.30 8.11
CA GLN A 48 -12.76 -9.44 7.29
C GLN A 48 -12.25 -9.39 5.83
N PRO A 49 -13.08 -8.94 4.87
CA PRO A 49 -12.70 -8.80 3.46
C PRO A 49 -11.74 -7.62 3.20
N SER A 50 -10.81 -7.37 4.12
CA SER A 50 -9.75 -6.38 3.98
C SER A 50 -8.43 -6.86 4.59
N PHE A 51 -7.33 -6.41 4.00
CA PHE A 51 -6.04 -6.36 4.67
C PHE A 51 -5.85 -4.98 5.30
N TRP A 52 -5.37 -4.91 6.54
CA TRP A 52 -4.81 -3.66 7.05
C TRP A 52 -3.36 -3.52 6.58
N TYR A 53 -2.93 -2.28 6.41
CA TYR A 53 -1.59 -1.90 5.98
C TYR A 53 -1.09 -0.73 6.82
N SER A 54 0.21 -0.72 7.13
CA SER A 54 0.90 0.43 7.73
C SER A 54 2.32 0.50 7.18
N SER A 55 2.75 1.70 6.76
CA SER A 55 4.12 1.95 6.34
C SER A 55 4.80 3.04 7.14
N ARG A 56 6.12 2.95 7.24
CA ARG A 56 7.01 3.98 7.76
C ARG A 56 8.20 4.11 6.81
N ALA A 57 8.35 5.28 6.20
CA ALA A 57 9.46 5.60 5.33
C ALA A 57 10.47 6.54 6.02
N TYR A 58 11.74 6.27 5.75
CA TYR A 58 12.89 6.96 6.31
C TYR A 58 13.79 7.47 5.20
N SER A 59 14.51 8.58 5.45
CA SER A 59 15.56 9.07 4.55
C SER A 59 16.61 9.85 5.33
N GLY A 60 17.88 9.54 5.09
CA GLY A 60 19.02 10.09 5.84
C GLY A 60 18.97 9.74 7.33
N GLY A 61 18.47 8.55 7.68
CA GLY A 61 18.30 8.10 9.07
C GLY A 61 17.12 8.74 9.82
N ALA A 62 16.43 9.71 9.23
CA ALA A 62 15.28 10.38 9.84
C ALA A 62 13.95 9.82 9.31
N PHE A 63 12.94 9.76 10.18
CA PHE A 63 11.56 9.48 9.81
C PHE A 63 11.01 10.58 8.88
N ARG A 64 10.33 10.19 7.79
CA ARG A 64 9.81 11.13 6.78
C ARG A 64 8.32 11.01 6.55
N HIS A 65 7.87 9.81 6.21
CA HIS A 65 6.49 9.59 5.79
C HIS A 65 5.91 8.38 6.49
N ARG A 66 4.61 8.43 6.72
CA ARG A 66 3.83 7.33 7.27
C ARG A 66 2.46 7.40 6.67
N ASP A 67 1.99 6.26 6.20
CA ASP A 67 0.62 6.05 5.83
C ASP A 67 0.12 4.72 6.41
N MET A 68 -1.19 4.59 6.49
CA MET A 68 -1.86 3.37 6.94
C MET A 68 -3.26 3.32 6.36
N GLY A 69 -3.82 2.12 6.26
CA GLY A 69 -5.10 1.96 5.59
C GLY A 69 -5.56 0.52 5.48
N PHE A 70 -6.53 0.34 4.58
CA PHE A 70 -7.11 -0.95 4.28
C PHE A 70 -7.15 -1.21 2.77
N MET A 71 -6.84 -2.44 2.39
CA MET A 71 -6.89 -2.94 1.02
C MET A 71 -8.07 -3.90 0.86
N PHE A 72 -8.89 -3.67 -0.17
CA PHE A 72 -10.04 -4.49 -0.52
C PHE A 72 -9.87 -5.03 -1.94
N PHE A 73 -10.21 -6.29 -2.17
CA PHE A 73 -10.19 -6.88 -3.50
C PHE A 73 -11.59 -7.30 -3.95
N ASN A 74 -12.01 -6.75 -5.09
CA ASN A 74 -13.20 -7.18 -5.81
C ASN A 74 -12.80 -8.22 -6.86
N GLN A 75 -13.14 -9.49 -6.59
CA GLN A 75 -12.79 -10.61 -7.46
C GLN A 75 -13.52 -10.59 -8.80
N GLU A 76 -14.77 -10.12 -8.84
CA GLU A 76 -15.56 -10.03 -10.07
C GLU A 76 -14.98 -8.98 -11.02
N ALA A 77 -14.53 -7.85 -10.47
CA ALA A 77 -13.92 -6.77 -11.24
C ALA A 77 -12.41 -6.96 -11.51
N GLY A 78 -11.74 -7.85 -10.77
CA GLY A 78 -10.28 -7.97 -10.81
C GLY A 78 -9.56 -6.71 -10.31
N GLN A 79 -10.19 -5.97 -9.37
CA GLN A 79 -9.72 -4.67 -8.90
C GLN A 79 -9.40 -4.68 -7.42
N MET A 80 -8.30 -4.01 -7.07
CA MET A 80 -7.93 -3.71 -5.69
C MET A 80 -8.20 -2.23 -5.42
N GLU A 81 -8.70 -1.95 -4.23
CA GLU A 81 -8.91 -0.60 -3.71
C GLU A 81 -8.10 -0.43 -2.42
N LEU A 82 -7.35 0.66 -2.32
CA LEU A 82 -6.61 1.06 -1.12
C LEU A 82 -7.21 2.35 -0.58
N MET A 83 -7.69 2.29 0.65
CA MET A 83 -8.15 3.44 1.42
C MET A 83 -7.08 3.74 2.46
N ALA A 84 -6.37 4.85 2.33
CA ALA A 84 -5.23 5.18 3.19
C ALA A 84 -5.31 6.60 3.73
N SER A 85 -4.68 6.83 4.87
CA SER A 85 -4.40 8.16 5.41
C SER A 85 -2.90 8.30 5.66
N ASP A 86 -2.39 9.53 5.58
CA ASP A 86 -0.97 9.81 5.78
C ASP A 86 -0.67 10.88 6.83
N ASN A 87 0.58 10.93 7.26
CA ASN A 87 1.08 11.90 8.24
C ASN A 87 1.18 13.34 7.69
N THR A 88 0.86 13.55 6.41
CA THR A 88 0.71 14.89 5.83
C THR A 88 -0.70 15.43 6.00
N GLY A 89 -1.62 14.65 6.57
CA GLY A 89 -2.99 15.08 6.85
C GLY A 89 -3.94 14.88 5.66
N HIS A 90 -3.61 13.94 4.76
CA HIS A 90 -4.46 13.55 3.65
C HIS A 90 -5.03 12.15 3.82
N VAL A 91 -6.16 11.92 3.16
CA VAL A 91 -6.77 10.62 2.91
C VAL A 91 -6.83 10.39 1.42
N HIS A 92 -6.64 9.13 1.02
CA HIS A 92 -6.58 8.70 -0.37
C HIS A 92 -7.47 7.49 -0.58
N ILE A 93 -8.18 7.49 -1.71
CA ILE A 93 -8.76 6.28 -2.29
C ILE A 93 -8.01 6.05 -3.59
N LEU A 94 -7.35 4.89 -3.69
CA LEU A 94 -6.70 4.44 -4.91
C LEU A 94 -7.36 3.16 -5.39
N LYS A 95 -7.49 3.02 -6.70
CA LYS A 95 -8.13 1.87 -7.33
C LYS A 95 -7.34 1.41 -8.55
N GLY A 96 -7.38 0.12 -8.83
CA GLY A 96 -6.88 -0.38 -10.10
C GLY A 96 -6.72 -1.88 -10.17
N PRO A 97 -6.18 -2.40 -11.29
CA PRO A 97 -6.10 -3.83 -11.53
C PRO A 97 -5.15 -4.53 -10.55
N ALA A 98 -5.55 -5.71 -10.10
CA ALA A 98 -4.75 -6.59 -9.26
C ALA A 98 -4.84 -8.03 -9.76
N ARG A 99 -3.69 -8.65 -9.95
CA ARG A 99 -3.57 -10.03 -10.43
C ARG A 99 -2.49 -10.79 -9.68
N ASN A 100 -2.71 -12.08 -9.51
CA ASN A 100 -1.67 -13.01 -9.08
C ASN A 100 -1.58 -14.14 -10.10
N GLU A 101 -0.50 -14.14 -10.87
CA GLU A 101 -0.24 -15.13 -11.91
C GLU A 101 0.96 -15.97 -11.48
N HIS A 102 0.76 -17.26 -11.23
CA HIS A 102 1.83 -18.19 -10.86
C HIS A 102 2.67 -17.71 -9.66
N GLY A 103 2.04 -17.08 -8.67
CA GLY A 103 2.70 -16.53 -7.48
C GLY A 103 3.34 -15.15 -7.69
N ARG A 104 3.26 -14.58 -8.89
CA ARG A 104 3.69 -13.20 -9.16
C ARG A 104 2.51 -12.26 -8.94
N ILE A 105 2.61 -11.43 -7.92
CA ILE A 105 1.59 -10.43 -7.60
C ILE A 105 1.93 -9.16 -8.38
N HIS A 106 0.95 -8.65 -9.11
CA HIS A 106 1.02 -7.41 -9.86
C HIS A 106 -0.20 -6.56 -9.50
N ILE A 107 0.03 -5.44 -8.81
CA ILE A 107 -1.02 -4.49 -8.43
C ILE A 107 -0.62 -3.11 -8.92
N VAL A 108 -1.54 -2.43 -9.61
CA VAL A 108 -1.37 -1.05 -10.07
C VAL A 108 -2.57 -0.26 -9.60
N LEU A 109 -2.35 0.75 -8.75
CA LEU A 109 -3.41 1.59 -8.21
C LEU A 109 -3.18 3.03 -8.65
N GLU A 110 -4.26 3.73 -8.98
CA GLU A 110 -4.27 5.15 -9.33
C GLU A 110 -5.26 5.88 -8.43
N THR A 111 -4.97 7.14 -8.12
CA THR A 111 -5.84 7.96 -7.26
C THR A 111 -7.20 8.19 -7.90
N GLU A 112 -8.24 7.79 -7.19
CA GLU A 112 -9.63 8.17 -7.45
C GLU A 112 -9.99 9.44 -6.66
N LEU A 113 -9.53 9.52 -5.40
CA LEU A 113 -9.85 10.63 -4.51
C LEU A 113 -8.66 10.96 -3.61
N THR A 114 -8.46 12.26 -3.36
CA THR A 114 -7.58 12.75 -2.29
C THR A 114 -8.21 13.96 -1.62
N GLU A 115 -8.43 13.84 -0.33
CA GLU A 115 -8.95 14.90 0.53
C GLU A 115 -8.06 15.09 1.74
N GLY A 116 -8.12 16.24 2.41
CA GLY A 116 -7.24 16.48 3.55
C GLY A 116 -7.13 17.93 3.96
N HIS A 117 -6.22 18.16 4.92
CA HIS A 117 -5.96 19.46 5.49
C HIS A 117 -5.54 20.48 4.41
N PRO A 118 -5.98 21.75 4.46
CA PRO A 118 -5.68 22.72 3.40
C PRO A 118 -4.24 23.26 3.43
N LEU A 119 -3.54 23.18 4.57
CA LEU A 119 -2.17 23.69 4.67
C LEU A 119 -1.19 22.93 3.75
N PRO A 120 -1.18 21.58 3.75
CA PRO A 120 -0.30 20.84 2.87
C PRO A 120 -0.88 20.81 1.47
N LYS A 121 -0.01 20.92 0.46
CA LYS A 121 -0.45 20.87 -0.94
C LYS A 121 -0.99 19.48 -1.25
N LYS A 122 -2.26 19.40 -1.66
CA LYS A 122 -2.87 18.16 -2.14
C LYS A 122 -2.08 17.58 -3.32
N PRO A 123 -1.68 16.30 -3.28
CA PRO A 123 -1.09 15.65 -4.45
C PRO A 123 -2.15 15.57 -5.57
N LYS A 124 -1.73 15.83 -6.81
CA LYS A 124 -2.63 15.80 -7.97
C LYS A 124 -2.93 14.38 -8.46
N MET A 125 -1.99 13.46 -8.28
CA MET A 125 -2.08 12.07 -8.72
C MET A 125 -1.06 11.25 -7.93
N LEU A 126 -1.50 10.13 -7.39
CA LEU A 126 -0.65 9.07 -6.87
C LEU A 126 -0.87 7.83 -7.73
N ARG A 127 0.24 7.18 -8.09
CA ARG A 127 0.22 5.86 -8.73
C ARG A 127 1.13 4.94 -7.96
N VAL A 128 0.55 3.88 -7.42
CA VAL A 128 1.27 2.86 -6.65
C VAL A 128 1.40 1.60 -7.50
N ARG A 129 2.60 1.05 -7.56
CA ARG A 129 2.88 -0.20 -8.27
C ARG A 129 3.56 -1.17 -7.32
N LEU A 130 2.88 -2.27 -7.04
CA LEU A 130 3.39 -3.34 -6.20
C LEU A 130 3.66 -4.56 -7.07
N TRP A 131 4.86 -5.10 -6.91
CA TRP A 131 5.30 -6.30 -7.59
C TRP A 131 5.97 -7.25 -6.61
N ARG A 132 5.58 -8.52 -6.61
CA ARG A 132 6.29 -9.57 -5.89
C ARG A 132 6.64 -10.70 -6.85
N ARG A 133 7.90 -11.14 -6.83
CA ARG A 133 8.34 -12.39 -7.47
C ARG A 133 8.55 -13.47 -6.40
N ASN A 134 8.31 -14.73 -6.76
CA ASN A 134 8.77 -15.86 -5.93
C ASN A 134 10.31 -15.82 -5.84
N ARG A 135 10.84 -16.10 -4.65
CA ARG A 135 12.21 -16.59 -4.52
C ARG A 135 12.23 -18.06 -4.95
#